data_AF-A0A2V5UVX8-F1
#
_entry.id   AF-A0A2V5UVX8-F1
#
_cell.length_a   1.000
_cell.length_b   1.000
_cell.length_c   1.000
_cell.angle_alpha   90.00
_cell.angle_beta   90.00
_cell.angle_gamma   90.00
#
_symmetry.space_group_name_H-M   'P 1'
#
loop_
_entity.id
_entity.type
_entity.pdbx_description
1 polymer ?
#
loop_
_entity_poly.entity_id
_entity_poly.type
_entity_poly.pdbx_seq_one_letter_code
_entity_poly.pdbx_strand_id
1 'polypeptide(L)'
;MGNVRSFGMAQDAKNCARAALGMRRELRQLNEKWRDEGRMGLGMGIGINHGEVIVGNIGSQERMDPTVIGDSVNLASRLEGLTRIYGVDILIGATAAELVQDEFYLRSVARVQVKGKTKPVDVFTFIGARNEDIDPEFLKWLESYEEGLEKFRSRDFTEAKILFSRFLEFYPDDLLAKMYLDRALDYEQQPPDEAWDAVEVFKKK
;
A
#
# COMPACT_ATOMS: atom_id res chain seq x y z
N MET A 1 7.06 24.35 -13.74
CA MET A 1 7.19 23.39 -14.86
C MET A 1 7.89 22.15 -14.34
N GLY A 2 7.18 21.04 -14.20
CA GLY A 2 7.81 19.77 -13.83
C GLY A 2 8.43 19.13 -15.08
N ASN A 3 9.76 19.16 -15.19
CA ASN A 3 10.46 18.39 -16.22
C ASN A 3 10.35 16.90 -15.86
N VAL A 4 9.29 16.24 -16.32
CA VAL A 4 9.16 14.78 -16.21
C VAL A 4 10.04 14.17 -17.30
N ARG A 5 11.28 13.85 -16.94
CA ARG A 5 12.18 13.07 -17.79
C ARG A 5 12.01 11.59 -17.41
N SER A 6 11.56 10.78 -18.37
CA SER A 6 11.51 9.33 -18.21
C SER A 6 12.89 8.72 -18.44
N PHE A 7 13.25 7.76 -17.60
CA PHE A 7 14.44 6.91 -17.73
C PHE A 7 14.07 5.45 -18.04
N GLY A 8 12.82 5.21 -18.44
CA GLY A 8 12.25 3.89 -18.69
C GLY A 8 11.46 3.36 -17.49
N MET A 9 10.51 2.46 -17.77
CA MET A 9 9.48 1.99 -16.82
C MET A 9 10.05 1.55 -15.47
N ALA A 10 11.06 0.68 -15.47
CA ALA A 10 11.66 0.16 -14.24
C ALA A 10 12.38 1.25 -13.43
N GLN A 11 13.19 2.09 -14.09
CA GLN A 11 13.93 3.14 -13.40
C GLN A 11 13.00 4.23 -12.86
N ASP A 12 11.96 4.59 -13.61
CA ASP A 12 10.96 5.57 -13.18
C ASP A 12 10.16 5.05 -11.98
N ALA A 13 9.76 3.78 -11.98
CA ALA A 13 9.11 3.14 -10.84
C ALA A 13 10.01 3.13 -9.59
N LYS A 14 11.29 2.79 -9.75
CA LYS A 14 12.28 2.83 -8.66
C LYS A 14 12.50 4.25 -8.14
N ASN A 15 12.59 5.25 -9.01
CA ASN A 15 12.70 6.65 -8.61
C ASN A 15 11.45 7.11 -7.84
N CYS A 16 10.25 6.68 -8.27
CA CYS A 16 9.01 6.93 -7.55
C CYS A 16 9.01 6.29 -6.15
N ALA A 17 9.44 5.03 -6.05
CA ALA A 17 9.57 4.33 -4.76
C ALA A 17 10.55 5.04 -3.81
N ARG A 18 11.74 5.46 -4.29
CA ARG A 18 12.71 6.23 -3.50
C ARG A 18 12.13 7.57 -3.04
N ALA A 19 11.40 8.25 -3.91
CA ALA A 19 10.75 9.51 -3.56
C ALA A 19 9.70 9.31 -2.46
N ALA A 20 8.86 8.28 -2.57
CA ALA A 20 7.83 7.98 -1.57
C ALA A 20 8.44 7.61 -0.20
N LEU A 21 9.48 6.77 -0.16
CA LEU A 21 10.22 6.45 1.07
C LEU A 21 10.95 7.67 1.65
N GLY A 22 11.49 8.53 0.79
CA GLY A 22 12.05 9.82 1.19
C GLY A 22 11.00 10.69 1.88
N MET A 23 9.82 10.85 1.28
CA MET A 23 8.70 11.61 1.88
C MET A 23 8.28 11.04 3.23
N ARG A 24 8.18 9.70 3.37
CA ARG A 24 7.90 9.02 4.65
C ARG A 24 8.93 9.40 5.72
N ARG A 25 10.23 9.34 5.38
CA ARG A 25 11.32 9.67 6.31
C ARG A 25 11.28 11.12 6.76
N GLU A 26 11.15 12.06 5.82
CA GLU A 26 11.11 13.49 6.14
C GLU A 26 9.87 13.84 6.98
N LEU A 27 8.71 13.23 6.70
CA LEU A 27 7.50 13.42 7.49
C LEU A 27 7.65 12.90 8.92
N ARG A 28 8.32 11.76 9.10
CA ARG A 28 8.62 11.23 10.43
C ARG A 28 9.47 12.20 11.24
N GLN A 29 10.55 12.73 10.65
CA GLN A 29 11.42 13.71 11.32
C GLN A 29 10.66 15.00 11.66
N LEU A 30 9.79 15.46 10.76
CA LEU A 30 8.94 16.62 11.00
C LEU A 30 7.97 16.40 12.16
N ASN A 31 7.33 15.23 12.22
CA ASN A 31 6.39 14.87 13.27
C ASN A 31 7.07 14.70 14.63
N GLU A 32 8.30 14.17 14.67
CA GLU A 32 9.11 14.10 15.88
C GLU A 32 9.37 15.51 16.44
N LYS A 33 9.84 16.44 15.59
CA LYS A 33 10.03 17.84 15.98
C LYS A 33 8.73 18.51 16.46
N TRP A 34 7.62 18.30 15.75
CA TRP A 34 6.33 18.90 16.12
C TRP A 34 5.80 18.36 17.43
N ARG A 35 6.02 17.08 17.73
CA ARG A 35 5.66 16.48 19.01
C ARG A 35 6.44 17.14 20.16
N ASP A 36 7.73 17.42 19.97
CA ASP A 36 8.55 18.12 20.96
C ASP A 36 8.10 19.58 21.16
N GLU A 37 7.50 20.19 20.13
CA GLU A 37 6.85 21.50 20.18
C GLU A 37 5.41 21.46 20.74
N GLY A 38 4.88 20.28 21.14
CA GLY A 38 3.51 20.12 21.63
C GLY A 38 2.43 20.23 20.55
N ARG A 39 2.80 20.05 19.27
CA ARG A 39 1.93 20.17 18.10
C ARG A 39 1.44 18.80 17.63
N MET A 40 0.26 18.79 17.01
CA MET A 40 -0.30 17.59 16.39
C MET A 40 0.49 17.23 15.13
N GLY A 41 0.87 15.96 14.98
CA GLY A 41 1.56 15.45 13.79
C GLY A 41 0.66 15.42 12.54
N LEU A 42 1.31 15.34 11.38
CA LEU A 42 0.67 15.20 10.07
C LEU A 42 0.64 13.73 9.63
N GLY A 43 -0.47 13.34 9.03
CA GLY A 43 -0.59 12.09 8.28
C GLY A 43 -0.42 12.32 6.78
N MET A 44 -0.01 11.28 6.06
CA MET A 44 0.13 11.29 4.60
C MET A 44 -0.28 9.93 4.04
N GLY A 45 -0.95 9.96 2.88
CA GLY A 45 -1.21 8.79 2.04
C GLY A 45 -0.53 8.97 0.69
N ILE A 46 0.11 7.91 0.20
CA ILE A 46 0.71 7.84 -1.14
C ILE A 46 0.18 6.60 -1.84
N GLY A 47 -0.38 6.78 -3.04
CA GLY A 47 -0.80 5.68 -3.91
C GLY A 47 0.08 5.61 -5.15
N ILE A 48 0.69 4.45 -5.40
CA ILE A 48 1.61 4.20 -6.52
C ILE A 48 1.01 3.12 -7.42
N ASN A 49 0.96 3.40 -8.71
CA ASN A 49 0.53 2.43 -9.71
C ASN A 49 1.30 2.63 -11.02
N HIS A 50 1.48 1.55 -11.77
CA HIS A 50 2.08 1.56 -13.11
C HIS A 50 1.07 1.02 -14.12
N GLY A 51 0.95 1.70 -15.26
CA GLY A 51 0.12 1.25 -16.37
C GLY A 51 -0.01 2.32 -17.44
N GLU A 52 -0.65 1.95 -18.54
CA GLU A 52 -0.86 2.85 -19.68
C GLU A 52 -1.74 4.04 -19.30
N VAL A 53 -1.37 5.21 -19.83
CA VAL A 53 -2.05 6.48 -19.64
C VAL A 53 -1.99 7.28 -20.93
N ILE A 54 -3.00 8.11 -21.15
CA ILE A 54 -3.00 9.09 -22.24
C ILE A 54 -2.53 10.41 -21.66
N VAL A 55 -1.47 10.98 -22.26
CA VAL A 55 -1.00 12.32 -21.94
C VAL A 55 -1.58 13.28 -22.96
N GLY A 56 -2.27 14.31 -22.50
CA GLY A 56 -2.87 15.33 -23.36
C GLY A 56 -2.76 16.72 -22.74
N ASN A 57 -2.68 17.73 -23.60
CA ASN A 57 -2.80 19.12 -23.16
C ASN A 57 -4.28 19.47 -23.04
N ILE A 58 -4.73 19.85 -21.84
CA ILE A 58 -6.11 20.28 -21.61
C ILE A 58 -6.05 21.73 -21.11
N GLY A 59 -6.69 22.64 -21.85
CA GLY A 59 -6.76 24.07 -21.53
C GLY A 59 -7.01 24.97 -22.74
N SER A 60 -7.19 26.28 -22.51
CA SER A 60 -7.28 27.28 -23.59
C SER A 60 -5.89 27.61 -24.15
N GLN A 61 -5.81 28.28 -25.30
CA GLN A 61 -4.52 28.64 -25.92
C GLN A 61 -3.54 29.39 -24.99
N GLU A 62 -4.04 30.02 -23.92
CA GLU A 62 -3.22 30.79 -22.97
C GLU A 62 -2.72 29.98 -21.76
N ARG A 63 -3.26 28.78 -21.49
CA ARG A 63 -2.77 27.87 -20.44
C ARG A 63 -3.01 26.42 -20.83
N MET A 64 -1.97 25.74 -21.29
CA MET A 64 -1.97 24.29 -21.48
C MET A 64 -1.26 23.63 -20.29
N ASP A 65 -2.02 23.03 -19.38
CA ASP A 65 -1.46 22.17 -18.34
C ASP A 65 -1.44 20.72 -18.86
N PRO A 66 -0.28 20.03 -18.86
CA PRO A 66 -0.22 18.63 -19.26
C PRO A 66 -1.02 17.81 -18.23
N THR A 67 -2.08 17.15 -18.70
CA THR A 67 -2.91 16.29 -17.87
C THR A 67 -2.70 14.84 -18.29
N VAL A 68 -2.63 13.95 -17.30
CA VAL A 68 -2.57 12.51 -17.51
C VAL A 68 -3.95 11.94 -17.22
N ILE A 69 -4.54 11.26 -18.21
CA ILE A 69 -5.86 10.63 -18.09
C ILE A 69 -5.71 9.14 -18.33
N GLY A 70 -6.31 8.33 -17.46
CA GLY A 70 -6.39 6.89 -17.66
C GLY A 70 -6.76 6.15 -16.38
N ASP A 71 -7.24 4.92 -16.55
CA ASP A 71 -7.60 4.04 -15.43
C ASP A 71 -6.42 3.78 -14.49
N SER A 72 -5.19 3.85 -14.99
CA SER A 72 -3.96 3.71 -14.20
C SER A 72 -3.76 4.87 -13.22
N VAL A 73 -4.12 6.11 -13.60
CA VAL A 73 -4.07 7.29 -12.72
C VAL A 73 -5.19 7.22 -11.68
N ASN A 74 -6.39 6.82 -12.10
CA ASN A 74 -7.52 6.62 -11.20
C ASN A 74 -7.23 5.54 -10.16
N LEU A 75 -6.53 4.47 -10.53
CA LEU A 75 -6.10 3.45 -9.58
C LEU A 75 -5.11 4.03 -8.55
N ALA A 76 -4.09 4.79 -8.97
CA ALA A 76 -3.16 5.42 -8.04
C ALA A 76 -3.86 6.31 -7.00
N SER A 77 -4.78 7.18 -7.43
CA SER A 77 -5.56 8.03 -6.51
C SER A 77 -6.44 7.21 -5.54
N ARG A 78 -7.01 6.09 -6.00
CA ARG A 78 -7.78 5.22 -5.11
C ARG A 78 -6.90 4.52 -4.10
N LEU A 79 -5.72 4.03 -4.51
CA LEU A 79 -4.75 3.45 -3.58
C LEU A 79 -4.37 4.46 -2.50
N GLU A 80 -4.14 5.73 -2.85
CA GLU A 80 -3.92 6.79 -1.86
C GLU A 80 -5.06 6.88 -0.85
N GLY A 81 -6.32 6.90 -1.29
CA GLY A 81 -7.46 6.90 -0.36
C GLY A 81 -7.61 5.64 0.51
N LEU A 82 -7.07 4.49 0.08
CA LEU A 82 -7.10 3.23 0.83
C LEU A 82 -6.03 3.14 1.92
N THR A 83 -4.96 3.94 1.84
CA THR A 83 -3.88 3.99 2.85
C THR A 83 -4.45 4.09 4.27
N ARG A 84 -5.39 5.01 4.48
CA ARG A 84 -6.08 5.23 5.77
C ARG A 84 -6.87 4.01 6.25
N ILE A 85 -7.44 3.22 5.34
CA ILE A 85 -8.23 2.02 5.69
C ILE A 85 -7.30 0.93 6.21
N TYR A 86 -6.15 0.76 5.56
CA TYR A 86 -5.17 -0.26 5.89
C TYR A 86 -4.17 0.17 6.97
N GLY A 87 -4.25 1.41 7.46
CA GLY A 87 -3.34 1.92 8.48
C GLY A 87 -1.88 2.03 8.01
N VAL A 88 -1.65 2.18 6.71
CA VAL A 88 -0.33 2.38 6.11
C VAL A 88 -0.25 3.75 5.45
N ASP A 89 0.93 4.26 5.17
CA ASP A 89 1.16 5.55 4.53
C ASP A 89 1.41 5.45 3.01
N ILE A 90 1.83 4.29 2.51
CA ILE A 90 2.09 4.04 1.10
C ILE A 90 1.40 2.74 0.67
N LEU A 91 0.65 2.80 -0.42
CA LEU A 91 0.14 1.63 -1.14
C LEU A 91 0.65 1.61 -2.58
N ILE A 92 1.09 0.43 -3.02
CA ILE A 92 1.59 0.19 -4.37
C ILE A 92 0.83 -0.97 -5.02
N GLY A 93 0.35 -0.77 -6.25
CA GLY A 93 -0.30 -1.83 -7.03
C GLY A 93 0.68 -2.85 -7.58
N ALA A 94 0.23 -4.09 -7.81
CA ALA A 94 1.05 -5.22 -8.24
C ALA A 94 2.01 -4.93 -9.41
N THR A 95 1.55 -4.23 -10.45
CA THR A 95 2.40 -3.92 -11.63
C THR A 95 3.58 -3.02 -11.29
N ALA A 96 3.41 -2.07 -10.36
CA ALA A 96 4.50 -1.22 -9.90
C ALA A 96 5.38 -1.96 -8.88
N ALA A 97 4.78 -2.81 -8.04
CA ALA A 97 5.51 -3.66 -7.09
C ALA A 97 6.49 -4.60 -7.82
N GLU A 98 6.06 -5.22 -8.92
CA GLU A 98 6.89 -6.09 -9.74
C GLU A 98 8.14 -5.40 -10.29
N LEU A 99 8.04 -4.11 -10.61
CA LEU A 99 9.14 -3.31 -11.17
C LEU A 99 10.18 -2.88 -10.13
N VAL A 100 9.88 -3.01 -8.84
CA VAL A 100 10.72 -2.47 -7.75
C VAL A 100 11.12 -3.52 -6.71
N GLN A 101 10.53 -4.72 -6.71
CA GLN A 101 10.79 -5.77 -5.71
C GLN A 101 12.26 -6.23 -5.63
N ASP A 102 13.06 -5.97 -6.65
CA ASP A 102 14.49 -6.26 -6.69
C ASP A 102 15.33 -5.30 -5.81
N GLU A 103 14.82 -4.11 -5.50
CA GLU A 103 15.49 -3.10 -4.68
C GLU A 103 14.78 -2.78 -3.37
N PHE A 104 13.52 -3.18 -3.21
CA PHE A 104 12.71 -2.85 -2.03
C PHE A 104 12.06 -4.07 -1.42
N TYR A 105 11.97 -4.08 -0.09
CA TYR A 105 11.14 -5.03 0.64
C TYR A 105 9.70 -4.52 0.64
N LEU A 106 8.79 -5.39 0.20
CA LEU A 106 7.36 -5.12 0.13
C LEU A 106 6.63 -6.10 1.06
N ARG A 107 5.50 -5.65 1.60
CA ARG A 107 4.57 -6.45 2.39
C ARG A 107 3.21 -6.47 1.70
N SER A 108 2.58 -7.63 1.64
CA SER A 108 1.24 -7.78 1.11
C SER A 108 0.23 -7.07 2.00
N VAL A 109 -0.64 -6.28 1.39
CA VAL A 109 -1.69 -5.56 2.11
C VAL A 109 -3.02 -6.24 1.86
N ALA A 110 -3.50 -6.29 0.62
CA ALA A 110 -4.84 -6.81 0.32
C ALA A 110 -4.99 -7.16 -1.16
N ARG A 111 -6.14 -7.71 -1.51
CA ARG A 111 -6.63 -7.78 -2.88
C ARG A 111 -7.84 -6.88 -3.00
N VAL A 112 -7.78 -5.87 -3.87
CA VAL A 112 -8.81 -4.83 -3.94
C VAL A 112 -9.45 -4.78 -5.31
N GLN A 113 -10.77 -4.59 -5.34
CA GLN A 113 -11.50 -4.25 -6.55
C GLN A 113 -11.98 -2.80 -6.45
N VAL A 114 -11.42 -1.96 -7.33
CA VAL A 114 -11.79 -0.55 -7.42
C VAL A 114 -12.91 -0.35 -8.43
N LYS A 115 -13.79 0.63 -8.16
CA LYS A 115 -14.89 1.02 -9.06
C LYS A 115 -14.38 1.23 -10.50
N GLY A 116 -15.02 0.55 -11.45
CA GLY A 116 -14.68 0.64 -12.88
C GLY A 116 -13.65 -0.39 -13.37
N LYS A 117 -13.03 -1.19 -12.50
CA LYS A 117 -12.22 -2.35 -12.90
C LYS A 117 -12.93 -3.66 -12.54
N THR A 118 -12.94 -4.58 -13.50
CA THR A 118 -13.52 -5.93 -13.33
C THR A 118 -12.57 -6.89 -12.63
N LYS A 119 -11.25 -6.74 -12.85
CA LYS A 119 -10.23 -7.58 -12.22
C LYS A 119 -9.74 -6.98 -10.89
N PRO A 120 -9.75 -7.76 -9.78
CA PRO A 120 -9.08 -7.38 -8.55
C PRO A 120 -7.58 -7.19 -8.76
N VAL A 121 -6.97 -6.35 -7.94
CA VAL A 121 -5.54 -6.04 -7.97
C VAL A 121 -4.94 -6.29 -6.60
N ASP A 122 -3.84 -7.05 -6.54
CA ASP A 122 -3.06 -7.19 -5.32
C ASP A 122 -2.32 -5.86 -5.03
N VAL A 123 -2.36 -5.45 -3.76
CA VAL A 123 -1.75 -4.22 -3.28
C VAL A 123 -0.79 -4.51 -2.15
N PHE A 124 0.29 -3.75 -2.12
CA PHE A 124 1.41 -3.92 -1.21
C PHE A 124 1.75 -2.60 -0.53
N THR A 125 2.57 -2.65 0.51
CA THR A 125 3.21 -1.48 1.12
C THR A 125 4.71 -1.69 1.21
N PHE A 126 5.47 -0.60 1.32
CA PHE A 126 6.92 -0.67 1.49
C PHE A 126 7.31 -0.91 2.95
N ILE A 127 8.20 -1.86 3.18
CA ILE A 127 8.93 -2.00 4.44
C ILE A 127 10.14 -1.05 4.43
N GLY A 128 10.94 -1.09 3.38
CA GLY A 128 12.13 -0.25 3.21
C GLY A 128 12.94 -0.66 1.98
N ALA A 129 14.04 0.03 1.73
CA ALA A 129 14.97 -0.37 0.66
C ALA A 129 15.86 -1.52 1.13
N ARG A 130 16.26 -2.41 0.21
CA ARG A 130 17.08 -3.59 0.55
C ARG A 130 18.49 -3.25 1.02
N ASN A 131 18.96 -2.03 0.71
CA ASN A 131 20.24 -1.51 1.16
C ASN A 131 20.15 -0.72 2.48
N GLU A 132 18.95 -0.58 3.06
CA GLU A 132 18.76 -0.02 4.40
C GLU A 132 18.94 -1.11 5.46
N ASP A 133 19.32 -0.70 6.67
CA ASP A 133 19.43 -1.58 7.82
C ASP A 133 18.02 -1.88 8.36
N ILE A 134 17.38 -2.89 7.78
CA ILE A 134 16.09 -3.41 8.23
C ILE A 134 16.36 -4.52 9.24
N ASP A 135 15.68 -4.42 10.39
CA ASP A 135 15.74 -5.43 11.45
C ASP A 135 15.51 -6.85 10.87
N PRO A 136 16.51 -7.75 10.93
CA PRO A 136 16.37 -9.11 10.42
C PRO A 136 15.29 -9.91 11.14
N GLU A 137 15.05 -9.64 12.43
CA GLU A 137 13.95 -10.30 13.17
C GLU A 137 12.60 -9.84 12.64
N PHE A 138 12.45 -8.56 12.25
CA PHE A 138 11.23 -8.08 11.61
C PHE A 138 10.96 -8.83 10.30
N LEU A 139 11.98 -9.00 9.45
CA LEU A 139 11.82 -9.73 8.18
C LEU A 139 11.42 -11.19 8.41
N LYS A 140 11.94 -11.84 9.45
CA LYS A 140 11.57 -13.20 9.82
C LYS A 140 10.13 -13.29 10.33
N TRP A 141 9.71 -12.37 11.20
CA TRP A 141 8.32 -12.32 11.67
C TRP A 141 7.34 -11.92 10.57
N LEU A 142 7.78 -11.11 9.61
CA LEU A 142 6.99 -10.76 8.44
C LEU A 142 6.59 -12.02 7.64
N GLU A 143 7.42 -13.07 7.59
CA GLU A 143 7.03 -14.35 6.98
C GLU A 143 5.78 -14.94 7.65
N SER A 144 5.65 -14.87 8.98
CA SER A 144 4.44 -15.31 9.70
C SER A 144 3.23 -14.43 9.38
N TYR A 145 3.42 -13.12 9.19
CA TYR A 145 2.34 -12.23 8.74
C TYR A 145 1.87 -12.60 7.32
N GLU A 146 2.81 -12.82 6.39
CA GLU A 146 2.48 -13.19 5.00
C GLU A 146 1.75 -14.53 4.93
N GLU A 147 2.19 -15.52 5.72
CA GLU A 147 1.49 -16.80 5.86
C GLU A 147 0.09 -16.61 6.46
N GLY A 148 -0.05 -15.75 7.48
CA GLY A 148 -1.34 -15.42 8.08
C GLY A 148 -2.32 -14.83 7.07
N LEU A 149 -1.82 -13.98 6.16
CA LEU A 149 -2.61 -13.41 5.08
C LEU A 149 -3.01 -14.46 4.03
N GLU A 150 -2.14 -15.41 3.72
CA GLU A 150 -2.48 -16.54 2.85
C GLU A 150 -3.61 -17.39 3.46
N LYS A 151 -3.48 -17.75 4.75
CA LYS A 151 -4.51 -18.49 5.50
C LYS A 151 -5.84 -17.73 5.54
N PHE A 152 -5.78 -16.42 5.76
CA PHE A 152 -6.95 -15.56 5.72
C PHE A 152 -7.65 -15.63 4.35
N ARG A 153 -6.88 -15.54 3.26
CA ARG A 153 -7.42 -15.64 1.89
C ARG A 153 -7.99 -17.02 1.57
N SER A 154 -7.43 -18.09 2.15
CA SER A 154 -7.94 -19.46 1.99
C SER A 154 -9.08 -19.81 2.96
N ARG A 155 -9.62 -18.84 3.71
CA ARG A 155 -10.69 -19.01 4.72
C ARG A 155 -10.30 -19.87 5.92
N ASP A 156 -9.01 -20.08 6.13
CA ASP A 156 -8.49 -20.71 7.34
C ASP A 156 -8.29 -19.62 8.42
N PHE A 157 -9.41 -19.10 8.92
CA PHE A 157 -9.43 -17.96 9.84
C PHE A 157 -8.83 -18.31 11.22
N THR A 158 -8.93 -19.58 11.62
CA THR A 158 -8.32 -20.07 12.86
C THR A 158 -6.81 -19.97 12.78
N GLU A 159 -6.18 -20.47 11.72
CA GLU A 159 -4.72 -20.39 11.56
C GLU A 159 -4.28 -18.94 11.31
N ALA A 160 -5.03 -18.18 10.50
CA ALA A 160 -4.75 -16.76 10.25
C ALA A 160 -4.67 -15.95 11.55
N LYS A 161 -5.66 -16.12 12.43
CA LYS A 161 -5.69 -15.48 13.76
C LYS A 161 -4.45 -15.84 14.60
N ILE A 162 -4.03 -17.10 14.61
CA ILE A 162 -2.85 -17.55 15.37
C ILE A 162 -1.60 -16.84 14.85
N LEU A 163 -1.41 -16.82 13.53
CA LEU A 163 -0.26 -16.21 12.88
C LEU A 163 -0.21 -14.69 13.10
N PHE A 164 -1.34 -13.98 12.97
CA PHE A 164 -1.39 -12.55 13.25
C PHE A 164 -1.17 -12.24 14.73
N SER A 165 -1.73 -13.04 15.65
CA SER A 165 -1.49 -12.88 17.08
C SER A 165 0.00 -13.02 17.41
N ARG A 166 0.65 -14.03 16.84
CA ARG A 166 2.09 -14.27 17.02
C ARG A 166 2.95 -13.13 16.48
N PHE A 167 2.61 -12.57 15.32
CA PHE A 167 3.28 -11.39 14.80
C PHE A 167 3.12 -10.17 15.74
N LEU A 168 1.91 -9.96 16.26
CA LEU A 168 1.58 -8.86 17.16
C LEU A 168 2.20 -8.98 18.56
N GLU A 169 2.63 -10.17 18.99
CA GLU A 169 3.43 -10.32 20.21
C GLU A 169 4.76 -9.54 20.14
N PHE A 170 5.36 -9.44 18.95
CA PHE A 170 6.62 -8.75 18.72
C PHE A 170 6.43 -7.33 18.18
N TYR A 171 5.38 -7.11 17.39
CA TYR A 171 5.06 -5.81 16.77
C TYR A 171 3.66 -5.32 17.17
N PRO A 172 3.44 -5.01 18.47
CA PRO A 172 2.11 -4.75 19.02
C PRO A 172 1.47 -3.46 18.51
N ASP A 173 2.18 -2.61 17.78
CA ASP A 173 1.66 -1.36 17.21
C ASP A 173 1.31 -1.46 15.72
N ASP A 174 1.52 -2.62 15.09
CA ASP A 174 1.25 -2.82 13.67
C ASP A 174 -0.27 -2.81 13.36
N LEU A 175 -0.74 -1.70 12.78
CA LEU A 175 -2.15 -1.48 12.51
C LEU A 175 -2.73 -2.47 11.49
N LEU A 176 -1.92 -2.87 10.51
CA LEU A 176 -2.36 -3.77 9.45
C LEU A 176 -2.57 -5.18 9.97
N ALA A 177 -1.65 -5.70 10.79
CA ALA A 177 -1.80 -6.99 11.45
C ALA A 177 -2.95 -6.98 12.46
N LYS A 178 -3.15 -5.90 13.22
CA LYS A 178 -4.33 -5.74 14.10
C LYS A 178 -5.63 -5.84 13.32
N MET A 179 -5.74 -5.09 12.23
CA MET A 179 -6.92 -5.12 11.37
C MET A 179 -7.22 -6.54 10.87
N TYR A 180 -6.20 -7.29 10.46
CA TYR A 180 -6.39 -8.66 10.00
C TYR A 180 -6.69 -9.65 11.12
N LEU A 181 -6.12 -9.47 12.32
CA LEU A 181 -6.48 -10.25 13.49
C LEU A 181 -7.96 -10.05 13.84
N ASP A 182 -8.43 -8.81 13.91
CA ASP A 182 -9.82 -8.48 14.21
C ASP A 182 -10.77 -9.10 13.17
N ARG A 183 -10.43 -9.00 11.88
CA ARG A 183 -11.21 -9.62 10.81
C ARG A 183 -11.21 -11.14 10.90
N ALA A 184 -10.08 -11.78 11.23
CA ALA A 184 -10.01 -13.22 11.37
C ALA A 184 -10.86 -13.71 12.55
N LEU A 185 -10.87 -12.98 13.67
CA LEU A 185 -11.74 -13.24 14.81
C LEU A 185 -13.23 -13.12 14.46
N ASP A 186 -13.59 -12.07 13.70
CA ASP A 186 -14.97 -11.87 13.25
C ASP A 186 -15.40 -12.96 12.28
N TYR A 187 -14.55 -13.32 11.31
CA TYR A 187 -14.87 -14.33 10.29
C TYR A 187 -14.83 -15.77 10.81
N GLU A 188 -14.11 -16.05 11.89
CA GLU A 188 -14.21 -17.34 12.57
C GLU A 188 -15.59 -17.51 13.25
N GLN A 189 -16.12 -16.43 13.83
CA GLN A 189 -17.44 -16.45 14.48
C GLN A 189 -18.59 -16.35 13.48
N GLN A 190 -18.40 -15.56 12.42
CA GLN A 190 -19.37 -15.31 11.36
C GLN A 190 -18.68 -15.47 10.00
N PRO A 191 -18.48 -16.72 9.54
CA PRO A 191 -17.84 -16.97 8.27
C PRO A 191 -18.56 -16.27 7.12
N PRO A 192 -17.82 -15.63 6.20
CA PRO A 192 -18.42 -15.08 5.00
C PRO A 192 -19.01 -16.19 4.13
N ASP A 193 -19.86 -15.82 3.18
CA ASP A 193 -20.46 -16.77 2.24
C ASP A 193 -19.41 -17.55 1.41
N GLU A 194 -19.83 -18.62 0.74
CA GLU A 194 -18.94 -19.43 -0.08
C GLU A 194 -18.40 -18.70 -1.32
N ALA A 195 -19.03 -17.61 -1.72
CA ALA A 195 -18.61 -16.80 -2.87
C ALA A 195 -17.54 -15.77 -2.50
N TRP A 196 -17.23 -15.60 -1.21
CA TRP A 196 -16.20 -14.70 -0.73
C TRP A 196 -14.80 -15.14 -1.18
N ASP A 197 -14.09 -14.23 -1.83
CA ASP A 197 -12.82 -14.46 -2.51
C ASP A 197 -11.67 -13.59 -1.96
N ALA A 198 -11.84 -13.08 -0.73
CA ALA A 198 -10.92 -12.16 -0.07
C ALA A 198 -10.64 -10.86 -0.85
N VAL A 199 -11.53 -10.49 -1.77
CA VAL A 199 -11.47 -9.22 -2.49
C VAL A 199 -12.24 -8.14 -1.75
N GLU A 200 -11.56 -7.05 -1.42
CA GLU A 200 -12.21 -5.87 -0.86
C GLU A 200 -12.77 -4.97 -1.97
N VAL A 201 -14.11 -4.87 -2.00
CA VAL A 201 -14.82 -4.06 -2.98
C VAL A 201 -15.10 -2.68 -2.40
N PHE A 202 -14.36 -1.67 -2.87
CA PHE A 202 -14.53 -0.29 -2.41
C PHE A 202 -15.54 0.46 -3.29
N LYS A 203 -16.78 0.53 -2.80
CA LYS A 203 -17.89 1.29 -3.40
C LYS A 203 -18.02 2.68 -2.78
N LYS A 204 -17.02 3.56 -2.88
CA LYS A 204 -17.24 4.97 -2.47
C LYS A 204 -17.88 5.77 -3.61
N LYS A 205 -18.86 6.60 -3.23
CA LYS A 205 -19.72 7.42 -4.10
C LYS A 205 -18.88 8.29 -5.04
#